data_AF-A0A9D2TYL3-F1
#
_entry.id   AF-A0A9D2TYL3-F1
#
_cell.length_a   1.000
_cell.length_b   1.000
_cell.length_c   1.000
_cell.angle_alpha   90.00
_cell.angle_beta   90.00
_cell.angle_gamma   90.00
#
_symmetry.space_group_name_H-M   'P 1'
#
loop_
_entity.id
_entity.type
_entity.pdbx_description
1 polymer ?
#
loop_
_entity_poly.entity_id
_entity_poly.type
_entity_poly.pdbx_seq_one_letter_code
_entity_poly.pdbx_strand_id
1 'polypeptide(L)'
;MSLADITFINMCKDILENGTSTEGEKVRPKWPDGTPAYTVKKFGVVNRYDLSKEFPILTLRRTALKSATDEILWIWQQKSNNIHDLHSHIWDEWADPDGSIGKAYGYQLGVKHQYKEGMMDQVDRVLYDL
;
A
#
# COMPACT_ATOMS: atom_id res chain seq x y z
N MET A 1 6.68 0.01 -24.04
CA MET A 1 5.66 0.13 -22.97
C MET A 1 5.60 -1.22 -22.30
N SER A 2 5.82 -1.30 -20.98
CA SER A 2 5.80 -2.58 -20.24
C SER A 2 4.39 -3.17 -20.17
N LEU A 3 4.23 -4.44 -19.80
CA LEU A 3 2.89 -5.00 -19.55
C LEU A 3 2.21 -4.28 -18.36
N ALA A 4 2.98 -3.88 -17.34
CA ALA A 4 2.51 -3.01 -16.26
C ALA A 4 1.93 -1.67 -16.77
N ASP A 5 2.59 -1.01 -17.71
CA ASP A 5 2.09 0.24 -18.29
C ASP A 5 0.79 0.04 -19.08
N ILE A 6 0.74 -1.00 -19.92
CA ILE A 6 -0.46 -1.32 -20.72
C ILE A 6 -1.64 -1.61 -19.79
N THR A 7 -1.41 -2.42 -18.76
CA THR A 7 -2.42 -2.78 -17.76
C THR A 7 -2.93 -1.55 -17.01
N PHE A 8 -2.01 -0.68 -16.58
CA PHE A 8 -2.36 0.57 -15.90
C PHE A 8 -3.17 1.52 -16.79
N ILE A 9 -2.75 1.73 -18.05
CA ILE A 9 -3.47 2.59 -19.00
C ILE A 9 -4.88 2.07 -19.26
N ASN A 10 -5.03 0.76 -19.50
CA ASN A 10 -6.34 0.17 -19.76
C ASN A 10 -7.27 0.30 -18.55
N MET A 11 -6.75 0.08 -17.34
CA MET A 11 -7.49 0.29 -16.10
C MET A 11 -7.91 1.76 -15.94
N CYS A 12 -7.01 2.73 -16.18
CA CYS A 12 -7.36 4.14 -16.11
C CYS A 12 -8.43 4.54 -17.12
N LYS A 13 -8.32 4.07 -18.38
CA LYS A 13 -9.34 4.30 -19.42
C LYS A 13 -10.70 3.76 -18.99
N ASP A 14 -10.73 2.53 -18.50
CA ASP A 14 -11.97 1.90 -18.06
C ASP A 14 -12.60 2.60 -16.84
N ILE A 15 -11.79 3.13 -15.90
CA ILE A 15 -12.31 3.97 -14.80
C ILE A 15 -12.89 5.27 -15.35
N LEU A 16 -12.23 5.92 -16.32
CA LEU A 16 -12.71 7.19 -16.88
C LEU A 16 -13.97 7.04 -17.73
N GLU A 17 -14.07 5.93 -18.49
CA GLU A 17 -15.19 5.67 -19.39
C GLU A 17 -16.39 5.03 -18.68
N ASN A 18 -16.14 4.10 -17.75
CA ASN A 18 -17.18 3.25 -17.16
C ASN A 18 -17.23 3.31 -15.62
N GLY A 19 -16.51 4.23 -15.00
CA GLY A 19 -16.50 4.38 -13.54
C GLY A 19 -17.71 5.13 -13.00
N THR A 20 -17.95 5.00 -11.70
CA THR A 20 -18.98 5.74 -10.97
C THR A 20 -18.39 7.03 -10.40
N SER A 21 -19.00 8.17 -10.74
CA SER A 21 -18.61 9.48 -10.19
C SER A 21 -19.16 9.65 -8.77
N THR A 22 -18.40 10.31 -7.90
CA THR A 22 -18.85 10.76 -6.57
C THR A 22 -19.26 12.24 -6.55
N GLU A 23 -19.36 12.87 -7.71
CA GLU A 23 -19.77 14.28 -7.80
C GLU A 23 -21.17 14.50 -7.21
N GLY A 24 -21.31 15.54 -6.39
CA GLY A 24 -22.54 15.83 -5.65
C GLY A 24 -22.73 15.00 -4.37
N GLU A 25 -21.90 13.99 -4.11
CA GLU A 25 -21.88 13.27 -2.83
C GLU A 25 -21.19 14.09 -1.73
N LYS A 26 -21.51 13.81 -0.47
CA LYS A 26 -20.79 14.39 0.67
C LYS A 26 -19.41 13.74 0.81
N VAL A 27 -18.35 14.46 0.41
CA VAL A 27 -16.95 14.00 0.53
C VAL A 27 -16.17 14.80 1.58
N ARG A 28 -15.22 14.14 2.25
CA ARG A 28 -14.32 14.74 3.25
C ARG A 28 -13.02 15.31 2.63
N PRO A 29 -12.37 14.63 1.66
CA PRO A 29 -11.17 15.17 1.02
C PRO A 29 -11.44 16.47 0.26
N LYS A 30 -10.48 17.39 0.31
CA LYS A 30 -10.55 18.70 -0.33
C LYS A 30 -9.22 19.01 -1.02
N TRP A 31 -9.29 19.81 -2.08
CA TRP A 31 -8.12 20.43 -2.70
C TRP A 31 -7.53 21.53 -1.80
N PRO A 32 -6.29 21.99 -2.06
CA PRO A 32 -5.67 23.08 -1.29
C PRO A 32 -6.47 24.38 -1.26
N ASP A 33 -7.31 24.64 -2.27
CA ASP A 33 -8.21 25.78 -2.33
C ASP A 33 -9.52 25.59 -1.52
N GLY A 34 -9.67 24.45 -0.86
CA GLY A 34 -10.83 24.10 -0.03
C GLY A 34 -12.01 23.50 -0.79
N THR A 35 -11.95 23.40 -2.12
CA THR A 35 -13.01 22.76 -2.91
C THR A 35 -13.05 21.25 -2.66
N PRO A 36 -14.23 20.60 -2.66
CA PRO A 36 -14.32 19.15 -2.48
C PRO A 36 -13.58 18.38 -3.57
N ALA A 37 -12.80 17.36 -3.19
CA ALA A 37 -12.08 16.50 -4.13
C ALA A 37 -12.91 15.25 -4.45
N TYR A 38 -13.67 15.31 -5.54
CA TYR A 38 -14.45 14.17 -6.05
C TYR A 38 -13.59 13.15 -6.81
N THR A 39 -14.13 11.94 -7.01
CA THR A 39 -13.45 10.84 -7.69
C THR A 39 -14.36 10.17 -8.72
N VAL A 40 -13.74 9.49 -9.69
CA VAL A 40 -14.40 8.47 -10.52
C VAL A 40 -13.78 7.13 -10.13
N LYS A 41 -14.61 6.15 -9.76
CA LYS A 41 -14.14 4.89 -9.15
C LYS A 41 -14.75 3.66 -9.81
N LYS A 42 -14.03 2.54 -9.76
CA LYS A 42 -14.53 1.23 -10.18
C LYS A 42 -14.26 0.20 -9.08
N PHE A 43 -15.25 -0.63 -8.79
CA PHE A 43 -15.17 -1.64 -7.73
C PHE A 43 -14.64 -2.97 -8.28
N GLY A 44 -13.76 -3.64 -7.52
CA GLY A 44 -13.35 -5.02 -7.80
C GLY A 44 -12.41 -5.20 -8.99
N VAL A 45 -11.50 -4.26 -9.25
CA VAL A 45 -10.49 -4.40 -10.30
C VAL A 45 -9.43 -5.44 -9.91
N VAL A 46 -9.11 -6.36 -10.81
CA VAL A 46 -8.10 -7.42 -10.61
C VAL A 46 -7.09 -7.39 -11.74
N ASN A 47 -5.80 -7.23 -11.39
CA ASN A 47 -4.68 -7.34 -12.32
C ASN A 47 -3.82 -8.57 -11.99
N ARG A 48 -3.29 -9.23 -13.02
CA ARG A 48 -2.41 -10.41 -12.87
C ARG A 48 -1.10 -10.16 -13.61
N TYR A 49 0.01 -10.47 -12.95
CA TYR A 49 1.35 -10.31 -13.48
C TYR A 49 2.09 -11.63 -13.44
N ASP A 50 2.73 -12.00 -14.55
CA ASP A 50 3.65 -13.13 -14.62
C ASP A 50 5.06 -12.65 -14.30
N LEU A 51 5.49 -12.85 -13.06
CA LEU A 51 6.78 -12.36 -12.56
C LEU A 51 8.00 -13.03 -13.22
N SER A 52 7.80 -14.14 -13.94
CA SER A 52 8.87 -14.76 -14.74
C SER A 52 9.20 -13.97 -16.01
N LYS A 53 8.29 -13.09 -16.44
CA LYS A 53 8.42 -12.30 -17.68
C LYS A 53 8.88 -10.87 -17.43
N GLU A 54 8.34 -10.22 -16.40
CA GLU A 54 8.74 -8.86 -16.04
C GLU A 54 8.51 -8.56 -14.56
N PHE A 55 9.29 -7.61 -14.03
CA PHE A 55 8.99 -6.96 -12.76
C PHE A 55 7.94 -5.86 -13.00
N PRO A 56 6.78 -5.89 -12.32
CA PRO A 56 5.64 -5.04 -12.64
C PRO A 56 5.82 -3.60 -12.11
N ILE A 57 6.74 -2.85 -12.73
CA ILE A 57 7.00 -1.44 -12.44
C ILE A 57 6.62 -0.58 -13.65
N LEU A 58 5.97 0.56 -13.38
CA LEU A 58 5.60 1.51 -14.42
C LEU A 58 6.84 2.18 -15.01
N THR A 59 6.85 2.32 -16.34
CA THR A 59 7.87 3.08 -17.09
C THR A 59 7.34 4.42 -17.59
N LEU A 60 6.03 4.66 -17.50
CA LEU A 60 5.38 5.94 -17.86
C LEU A 60 5.84 7.13 -16.99
N ARG A 61 6.26 6.85 -15.75
CA ARG A 61 6.79 7.84 -14.82
C ARG A 61 7.71 7.18 -13.81
N ARG A 62 8.61 7.97 -13.22
CA ARG A 62 9.47 7.49 -12.14
C ARG A 62 8.61 7.01 -10.96
N THR A 63 8.89 5.80 -10.50
CA THR A 63 8.29 5.23 -9.29
C THR A 63 9.33 5.27 -8.16
N ALA A 64 8.89 5.53 -6.93
CA ALA A 64 9.76 5.63 -5.75
C ALA A 64 10.18 4.25 -5.21
N LEU A 65 10.76 3.40 -6.07
CA LEU A 65 11.07 2.00 -5.75
C LEU A 65 11.91 1.86 -4.47
N LYS A 66 12.92 2.73 -4.27
CA LYS A 66 13.77 2.69 -3.08
C LYS A 66 12.96 2.89 -1.79
N SER A 67 12.08 3.89 -1.75
CA SER A 67 11.22 4.17 -0.59
C SER A 67 10.16 3.09 -0.40
N ALA A 68 9.59 2.54 -1.48
CA ALA A 68 8.66 1.42 -1.40
C ALA A 68 9.32 0.16 -0.83
N THR A 69 10.55 -0.15 -1.23
CA THR A 69 11.31 -1.27 -0.65
C THR A 69 11.61 -1.05 0.83
N ASP A 70 12.00 0.17 1.23
CA ASP A 70 12.24 0.53 2.63
C ASP A 70 10.99 0.35 3.50
N GLU A 71 9.83 0.79 3.02
CA GLU A 71 8.53 0.60 3.68
C GLU A 71 8.15 -0.89 3.81
N ILE A 72 8.38 -1.71 2.77
CA ILE A 72 8.16 -3.16 2.84
C ILE A 72 9.01 -3.79 3.94
N LEU A 73 10.29 -3.42 4.06
CA LEU A 73 11.19 -3.96 5.08
C LEU A 73 10.80 -3.48 6.49
N TRP A 74 10.43 -2.21 6.64
CA TRP A 74 9.93 -1.65 7.89
C TRP A 74 8.69 -2.41 8.41
N ILE A 75 7.74 -2.74 7.52
CA ILE A 75 6.52 -3.49 7.88
C ILE A 75 6.78 -4.99 8.08
N TRP A 76 7.37 -5.67 7.11
CA TRP A 76 7.41 -7.14 7.08
C TRP A 76 8.61 -7.76 7.77
N GLN A 77 9.76 -7.09 7.72
CA GLN A 77 11.00 -7.60 8.30
C GLN A 77 11.22 -7.05 9.71
N GLN A 78 11.22 -5.72 9.85
CA GLN A 78 11.39 -5.08 11.15
C GLN A 78 10.15 -5.26 12.03
N LYS A 79 8.96 -5.42 11.42
CA LYS A 79 7.67 -5.53 12.12
C LYS A 79 7.42 -4.30 13.02
N SER A 80 7.90 -3.14 12.57
CA SER A 80 7.81 -1.88 13.31
C SER A 80 6.53 -1.11 12.94
N ASN A 81 6.10 -0.27 13.88
CA ASN A 81 5.06 0.72 13.72
C ASN A 81 5.55 2.13 14.09
N ASN A 82 6.86 2.33 14.24
CA ASN A 82 7.44 3.61 14.61
C ASN A 82 8.15 4.25 13.40
N ILE A 83 7.80 5.49 13.08
CA ILE A 83 8.33 6.21 11.92
C ILE A 83 9.83 6.48 12.01
N HIS A 84 10.42 6.44 13.22
CA HIS A 84 11.87 6.62 13.40
C HIS A 84 12.70 5.45 12.85
N ASP A 85 12.07 4.31 12.60
CA ASP A 85 12.69 3.13 11.98
C ASP A 85 12.56 3.14 10.44
N LEU A 86 11.92 4.16 9.87
CA LEU A 86 11.66 4.33 8.44
C LEU A 86 12.43 5.55 7.90
N HIS A 87 13.09 5.43 6.74
CA HIS A 87 13.85 6.56 6.19
C HIS A 87 12.97 7.61 5.50
N SER A 88 11.75 7.25 5.14
CA SER A 88 10.80 8.11 4.44
C SER A 88 9.87 8.84 5.41
N HIS A 89 9.60 10.10 5.13
CA HIS A 89 8.70 10.96 5.91
C HIS A 89 7.23 10.90 5.47
N ILE A 90 6.86 9.93 4.63
CA ILE A 90 5.48 9.86 4.09
C ILE A 90 4.47 9.41 5.14
N TRP A 91 4.90 8.96 6.32
CA TRP A 91 4.03 8.52 7.42
C TRP A 91 3.94 9.53 8.57
N ASP A 92 4.67 10.64 8.50
CA ASP A 92 4.81 11.60 9.61
C ASP A 92 3.45 12.17 10.05
N GLU A 93 2.51 12.40 9.13
CA GLU A 93 1.18 12.94 9.45
C GLU A 93 0.29 11.99 10.27
N TRP A 94 0.65 10.71 10.36
CA TRP A 94 -0.11 9.68 11.09
C TRP A 94 0.55 9.27 12.40
N ALA A 95 1.75 9.74 12.69
CA ALA A 95 2.48 9.41 13.90
C ALA A 95 1.94 10.16 15.12
N ASP A 96 1.89 9.46 16.25
CA ASP A 96 1.69 10.06 17.56
C ASP A 96 2.99 10.74 18.06
N PRO A 97 3.00 11.41 19.23
CA PRO A 97 4.17 12.12 19.72
C PRO A 97 5.42 11.27 19.98
N ASP A 98 5.29 9.94 20.07
CA ASP A 98 6.43 9.02 20.25
C ASP A 98 6.91 8.38 18.93
N GLY A 99 6.26 8.72 17.81
CA GLY A 99 6.56 8.22 16.48
C GLY A 99 5.73 7.00 16.08
N SER A 100 4.87 6.47 16.96
CA SER A 100 4.03 5.31 16.65
C SER A 100 2.86 5.67 15.74
N ILE A 101 2.55 4.81 14.77
CA ILE A 101 1.30 4.85 13.99
C ILE A 101 0.18 4.00 14.62
N GLY A 102 0.33 3.64 15.89
CA GLY A 102 -0.59 2.81 16.65
C GLY A 102 -0.46 1.32 16.34
N LYS A 103 -1.51 0.54 16.67
CA LYS A 103 -1.54 -0.92 16.50
C LYS A 103 -1.84 -1.35 15.07
N ALA A 104 -1.08 -0.85 14.10
CA ALA A 104 -1.28 -1.08 12.67
C ALA A 104 -0.03 -1.69 12.02
N TYR A 105 -0.21 -2.25 10.82
CA TYR A 105 0.86 -2.76 9.95
C TYR A 105 1.88 -3.67 10.66
N GLY A 106 3.14 -3.23 10.77
CA GLY A 106 4.22 -4.05 11.34
C GLY A 106 3.93 -4.51 12.77
N TYR A 107 3.27 -3.68 13.59
CA TYR A 107 2.83 -4.09 14.94
C TYR A 107 2.02 -5.38 14.89
N GLN A 108 1.05 -5.47 13.98
CA GLN A 108 0.18 -6.65 13.85
C GLN A 108 0.95 -7.88 13.38
N LEU A 109 1.93 -7.68 12.49
CA LEU A 109 2.80 -8.75 12.01
C LEU A 109 3.75 -9.29 13.08
N GLY A 110 4.13 -8.47 14.06
CA GLY A 110 5.01 -8.84 15.17
C GLY A 110 4.31 -9.38 16.43
N VAL A 111 2.98 -9.39 16.48
CA VAL A 111 2.25 -10.00 17.62
C VAL A 111 2.45 -11.51 17.60
N LYS A 112 3.05 -12.04 18.67
CA LYS A 112 3.24 -13.48 18.82
C LYS A 112 1.99 -14.17 19.34
N HIS A 113 1.70 -15.34 18.78
CA HIS A 113 0.65 -16.25 19.17
C HIS A 113 1.22 -17.63 19.51
N GLN A 114 0.53 -18.36 20.40
CA GLN A 114 0.88 -19.73 20.73
C GLN A 114 0.33 -20.67 19.65
N TYR A 115 1.23 -21.37 18.96
CA TYR A 115 0.91 -22.48 18.06
C TYR A 115 1.38 -23.81 18.67
N LYS A 116 1.07 -24.93 18.02
CA LYS A 116 1.51 -26.26 18.46
C LYS A 116 3.03 -26.37 18.44
N GLU A 117 3.69 -25.69 17.51
CA GLU A 117 5.12 -25.70 17.26
C GLU A 117 5.90 -24.72 18.16
N GLY A 118 5.21 -23.79 18.84
CA GLY A 118 5.81 -22.78 19.70
C GLY A 118 5.18 -21.39 19.52
N MET A 119 5.82 -20.38 20.10
CA MET A 119 5.43 -18.97 19.91
C MET A 119 5.94 -18.45 18.57
N MET A 120 5.04 -18.02 17.70
CA MET A 120 5.38 -17.43 16.39
C MET A 120 4.54 -16.17 16.18
N ASP A 121 5.07 -15.20 15.46
CA ASP A 121 4.25 -14.14 14.88
C ASP A 121 3.72 -14.54 13.49
N GLN A 122 2.97 -13.65 12.83
CA GLN A 122 2.31 -13.99 11.57
C GLN A 122 3.32 -14.26 10.45
N VAL A 123 4.44 -13.54 10.42
CA VAL A 123 5.47 -13.71 9.39
C VAL A 123 6.21 -15.02 9.61
N ASP A 124 6.60 -15.30 10.86
CA ASP A 124 7.22 -16.56 11.24
C ASP A 124 6.32 -17.75 10.89
N ARG A 125 5.01 -17.63 11.16
CA ARG A 125 4.02 -18.67 10.87
C ARG A 125 3.92 -18.99 9.38
N VAL A 126 3.81 -17.96 8.53
CA VAL A 126 3.71 -18.16 7.08
C VAL A 126 5.00 -18.78 6.52
N LEU A 127 6.17 -18.35 6.99
CA LEU A 127 7.45 -18.92 6.57
C LEU A 127 7.62 -20.38 7.01
N TYR A 128 7.07 -20.76 8.15
CA TYR A 128 7.09 -22.16 8.62
C TYR A 128 6.22 -23.08 7.75
N ASP A 129 5.09 -22.57 7.24
CA ASP A 129 4.10 -23.36 6.49
C ASP A 129 4.44 -23.52 4.98
N LEU A 130 5.33 -22.68 4.42
CA LEU A 130 5.73 -22.68 3.00
C LEU A 130 6.89 -23.65 2.70
#